data_AF-A0A523MNK9-F1
#
_entry.id   AF-A0A523MNK9-F1
#
_cell.length_a   1.000
_cell.length_b   1.000
_cell.length_c   1.000
_cell.angle_alpha   90.00
_cell.angle_beta   90.00
_cell.angle_gamma   90.00
#
_symmetry.space_group_name_H-M   'P 1'
#
loop_
_entity.id
_entity.type
_entity.pdbx_description
1 polymer ?
#
loop_
_entity_poly.entity_id
_entity_poly.type
_entity_poly.pdbx_seq_one_letter_code
_entity_poly.pdbx_strand_id
1 'polypeptide(L)'
;MGRFFQDVKFGSRFLLKRPAFTALVVATLGLGIGASTAIFSVVNRVLIQPLPYGHAEDLVLLRHDVIRTGFVDGPVPPADVIDFREQVNVFDGIAATDRTFESNLTGDGPPEVVRVAGVTSNFFDVLGIEVELGRTFSPAEGEIPFVLGNLDEMTSAGPKAV
;
A
#
# COMPACT_ATOMS: atom_id res chain seq x y z
N MET A 1 -11.28 -50.04 -13.27
CA MET A 1 -10.10 -49.21 -12.95
C MET A 1 -8.97 -49.23 -13.99
N GLY A 2 -8.71 -50.34 -14.71
CA GLY A 2 -7.51 -50.45 -15.58
C GLY A 2 -7.46 -49.56 -16.83
N ARG A 3 -8.62 -49.20 -17.41
CA ARG A 3 -8.69 -48.42 -18.67
C ARG A 3 -8.09 -47.01 -18.55
N PHE A 4 -8.44 -46.28 -17.50
CA PHE A 4 -7.96 -44.90 -17.28
C PHE A 4 -6.44 -44.83 -17.11
N PHE A 5 -5.86 -45.76 -16.35
CA PHE A 5 -4.40 -45.87 -16.19
C PHE A 5 -3.70 -46.25 -17.49
N GLN A 6 -4.33 -47.10 -18.29
CA GLN A 6 -3.79 -47.51 -19.59
C GLN A 6 -3.80 -46.35 -20.58
N ASP A 7 -4.86 -45.53 -20.58
CA ASP A 7 -4.99 -44.33 -21.42
C ASP A 7 -3.96 -43.26 -21.03
N VAL A 8 -3.76 -42.98 -19.73
CA VAL A 8 -2.72 -42.04 -19.24
C VAL A 8 -1.31 -42.52 -19.60
N LYS A 9 -1.04 -43.82 -19.48
CA LYS A 9 0.26 -44.42 -19.85
C LYS A 9 0.49 -44.36 -21.36
N PHE A 10 -0.54 -44.56 -22.16
CA PHE A 10 -0.44 -44.45 -23.62
C PHE A 10 -0.23 -43.00 -24.06
N GLY A 11 -0.97 -42.06 -23.47
CA GLY A 11 -0.85 -40.62 -23.75
C GLY A 11 0.53 -40.06 -23.42
N SER A 12 1.06 -40.37 -22.23
CA SER A 12 2.41 -39.95 -21.82
C SER A 12 3.51 -40.52 -22.73
N ARG A 13 3.40 -41.78 -23.14
CA ARG A 13 4.33 -42.39 -24.12
C ARG A 13 4.22 -41.75 -25.51
N PHE A 14 3.06 -41.23 -25.87
CA PHE A 14 2.86 -40.50 -27.13
C PHE A 14 3.52 -39.11 -27.09
N LEU A 15 3.38 -38.41 -25.96
CA LEU A 15 4.02 -37.11 -25.72
C LEU A 15 5.56 -37.20 -25.76
N LEU A 16 6.13 -38.27 -25.19
CA LEU A 16 7.57 -38.52 -25.22
C LEU A 16 8.11 -38.91 -26.60
N LYS A 17 7.26 -39.43 -27.50
CA LYS A 17 7.66 -39.78 -28.88
C LYS A 17 7.73 -38.58 -29.82
N ARG A 18 7.12 -37.44 -29.46
CA ARG A 18 7.12 -36.21 -30.27
C ARG A 18 7.57 -35.01 -29.43
N PRO A 19 8.84 -34.99 -28.96
CA PRO A 19 9.31 -34.03 -27.96
C PRO A 19 9.21 -32.58 -28.42
N ALA A 20 9.45 -32.28 -29.70
CA ALA A 20 9.36 -30.91 -30.22
C ALA A 20 7.94 -30.33 -30.17
N PHE A 21 6.92 -31.12 -30.54
CA PHE A 21 5.52 -30.70 -30.48
C PHE A 21 5.06 -30.55 -29.02
N THR A 22 5.40 -31.52 -28.17
CA THR A 22 5.10 -31.46 -26.74
C THR A 22 5.72 -30.22 -26.08
N ALA A 23 6.99 -29.91 -26.40
CA ALA A 23 7.66 -28.72 -25.87
C ALA A 23 6.98 -27.43 -26.29
N LEU A 24 6.55 -27.32 -27.56
CA LEU A 24 5.79 -26.16 -28.05
C LEU A 24 4.49 -25.98 -27.26
N VAL A 25 3.69 -27.05 -27.12
CA VAL A 25 2.41 -27.00 -26.40
C VAL A 25 2.60 -26.64 -24.93
N VAL A 26 3.59 -27.24 -24.25
CA VAL A 26 3.93 -26.92 -22.86
C VAL A 26 4.37 -25.47 -22.73
N ALA A 27 5.20 -24.96 -23.65
CA ALA A 27 5.63 -23.57 -23.63
C ALA A 27 4.46 -22.59 -23.83
N THR A 28 3.57 -22.87 -24.78
CA THR A 28 2.38 -22.04 -25.03
C THR A 28 1.42 -22.04 -23.84
N LEU A 29 1.12 -23.21 -23.27
CA LEU A 29 0.28 -23.33 -22.08
C LEU A 29 0.93 -22.67 -20.86
N GLY A 30 2.22 -22.89 -20.66
CA GLY A 30 3.00 -22.28 -19.59
C GLY A 30 3.03 -20.75 -19.68
N LEU A 31 3.23 -20.21 -20.87
CA LEU A 31 3.17 -18.76 -21.12
C LEU A 31 1.78 -18.19 -20.86
N GLY A 32 0.72 -18.85 -21.34
CA GLY A 32 -0.65 -18.39 -21.11
C GLY A 32 -1.01 -18.35 -19.64
N ILE A 33 -0.75 -19.45 -18.92
CA ILE A 33 -1.02 -19.57 -17.47
C ILE A 33 -0.15 -18.58 -16.70
N GLY A 34 1.14 -18.48 -17.03
CA GLY A 34 2.10 -17.59 -16.38
C GLY A 34 1.75 -16.12 -16.56
N ALA A 35 1.36 -15.71 -17.77
CA ALA A 35 0.96 -14.34 -18.06
C ALA A 35 -0.31 -13.95 -17.30
N SER A 36 -1.34 -14.80 -17.32
CA SER A 36 -2.56 -14.55 -16.55
C SER A 36 -2.27 -14.48 -15.04
N THR A 37 -1.44 -15.39 -14.53
CA THR A 37 -1.06 -15.41 -13.10
C THR A 37 -0.23 -14.19 -12.72
N ALA A 38 0.69 -13.74 -13.57
CA ALA A 38 1.51 -12.56 -13.34
C ALA A 38 0.66 -11.29 -13.28
N ILE A 39 -0.27 -11.12 -14.23
CA ILE A 39 -1.20 -9.98 -14.25
C ILE A 39 -2.04 -9.99 -12.97
N PHE A 40 -2.67 -11.12 -12.61
CA PHE A 40 -3.46 -11.21 -11.38
C PHE A 40 -2.61 -11.01 -10.13
N SER A 41 -1.35 -11.47 -10.09
CA SER A 41 -0.46 -11.26 -8.96
C SER A 41 -0.10 -9.79 -8.77
N VAL A 42 0.16 -9.06 -9.87
CA VAL A 42 0.44 -7.62 -9.81
C VAL A 42 -0.81 -6.86 -9.40
N VAL A 43 -1.96 -7.15 -10.03
CA VAL A 43 -3.26 -6.57 -9.66
C VAL A 43 -3.56 -6.82 -8.20
N ASN A 44 -3.38 -8.05 -7.71
CA ASN A 44 -3.66 -8.37 -6.31
C ASN A 44 -2.74 -7.60 -5.36
N ARG A 45 -1.46 -7.42 -5.68
CA ARG A 45 -0.53 -6.65 -4.83
C ARG A 45 -0.74 -5.15 -4.90
N VAL A 46 -1.11 -4.61 -6.05
CA VAL A 46 -1.22 -3.16 -6.28
C VAL A 46 -2.62 -2.63 -5.96
N LEU A 47 -3.67 -3.39 -6.28
CA LEU A 47 -5.06 -2.93 -6.17
C LEU A 47 -5.84 -3.56 -5.02
N ILE A 48 -5.46 -4.77 -4.56
CA ILE A 48 -6.28 -5.56 -3.62
C ILE A 48 -5.58 -5.79 -2.29
N GLN A 49 -4.27 -5.62 -2.19
CA GLN A 49 -3.58 -5.76 -0.92
C GLN A 49 -4.10 -4.64 -0.01
N PRO A 50 -4.87 -4.98 1.04
CA PRO A 50 -5.39 -3.97 1.94
C PRO A 50 -4.19 -3.24 2.51
N LEU A 51 -4.27 -1.91 2.53
CA LEU A 51 -3.34 -1.09 3.27
C LEU A 51 -3.12 -1.72 4.64
N PRO A 52 -1.89 -1.82 5.14
CA PRO A 52 -1.58 -2.44 6.43
C PRO A 52 -2.02 -1.53 7.59
N TYR A 53 -3.28 -1.13 7.58
CA TYR A 53 -3.94 -0.28 8.56
C TYR A 53 -5.01 -1.11 9.28
N GLY A 54 -5.20 -0.84 10.56
CA GLY A 54 -6.37 -1.37 11.26
C GLY A 54 -7.63 -0.75 10.66
N HIS A 55 -8.58 -1.58 10.22
CA HIS A 55 -9.83 -1.12 9.61
C HIS A 55 -9.65 -0.23 8.37
N ALA A 56 -8.82 -0.67 7.42
CA ALA A 56 -8.56 0.07 6.17
C ALA A 56 -9.84 0.42 5.39
N GLU A 57 -10.90 -0.36 5.54
CA GLU A 57 -12.24 -0.14 4.96
C GLU A 57 -12.96 1.11 5.49
N ASP A 58 -12.61 1.58 6.69
CA ASP A 58 -13.25 2.72 7.37
C ASP A 58 -12.45 4.02 7.22
N LEU A 59 -11.27 3.96 6.60
CA LEU A 59 -10.40 5.10 6.39
C LEU A 59 -10.74 5.86 5.10
N VAL A 60 -10.89 7.18 5.23
CA VAL A 60 -11.13 8.09 4.09
C VAL A 60 -10.04 9.15 4.05
N LEU A 61 -9.49 9.40 2.86
CA LEU A 61 -8.49 10.44 2.65
C LEU A 61 -9.17 11.76 2.28
N LEU A 62 -9.03 12.76 3.13
CA LEU A 62 -9.49 14.13 2.87
C LEU A 62 -8.48 14.84 1.96
N ARG A 63 -8.96 15.31 0.80
CA ARG A 63 -8.19 16.15 -0.13
C ARG A 63 -8.97 17.42 -0.43
N HIS A 64 -8.26 18.50 -0.73
CA HIS A 64 -8.86 19.79 -1.00
C HIS A 64 -8.72 20.15 -2.48
N ASP A 65 -9.85 20.39 -3.16
CA ASP A 65 -9.88 20.87 -4.53
C ASP A 65 -9.93 22.40 -4.57
N VAL A 66 -8.92 23.02 -5.18
CA VAL A 66 -8.90 24.46 -5.40
C VAL A 66 -9.48 24.75 -6.78
N ILE A 67 -10.81 24.87 -6.83
CA ILE A 67 -11.60 25.10 -8.06
C ILE A 67 -11.04 26.28 -8.89
N ARG A 68 -10.55 27.32 -8.22
CA ARG A 68 -10.07 28.55 -8.86
C ARG A 68 -8.73 28.40 -9.59
N THR A 69 -7.88 27.47 -9.17
CA THR A 69 -6.58 27.20 -9.81
C THR A 69 -6.59 25.90 -10.62
N GLY A 70 -7.70 25.15 -10.61
CA GLY A 70 -7.79 23.82 -11.19
C GLY A 70 -6.91 22.79 -10.47
N PHE A 71 -6.49 23.08 -9.24
CA PHE A 71 -5.65 22.19 -8.46
C PHE A 71 -6.55 21.16 -7.77
N VAL A 72 -6.66 19.99 -8.38
CA VAL A 72 -7.40 18.83 -7.86
C VAL A 72 -6.47 18.02 -6.98
N ASP A 73 -7.00 17.40 -5.92
CA ASP A 73 -6.24 16.56 -4.99
C ASP A 73 -5.13 17.30 -4.21
N GLY A 74 -5.40 18.56 -3.84
CA GLY A 74 -4.47 19.35 -3.04
C GLY A 74 -4.41 18.95 -1.57
N PRO A 75 -3.31 19.29 -0.87
CA PRO A 75 -3.23 19.11 0.57
C PRO A 75 -4.25 20.01 1.26
N VAL A 76 -4.86 19.50 2.31
CA VAL A 76 -5.78 20.27 3.16
C VAL A 76 -4.96 21.27 3.99
N PRO A 77 -5.30 22.57 3.99
CA PRO A 77 -4.64 23.56 4.85
C PRO A 77 -4.75 23.15 6.33
N PRO A 78 -3.70 23.37 7.15
CA PRO A 78 -3.73 23.00 8.58
C PRO A 78 -4.90 23.61 9.37
N ALA A 79 -5.33 24.82 9.02
CA ALA A 79 -6.47 25.48 9.65
C ALA A 79 -7.78 24.69 9.43
N ASP A 80 -8.00 24.20 8.21
CA ASP A 80 -9.18 23.42 7.87
C ASP A 80 -9.18 22.07 8.61
N VAL A 81 -8.01 21.48 8.89
CA VAL A 81 -7.91 20.26 9.71
C VAL A 81 -8.38 20.51 11.14
N ILE A 82 -8.06 21.67 11.72
CA ILE A 82 -8.54 22.07 13.05
C ILE A 82 -10.05 22.26 13.01
N ASP A 83 -10.56 23.01 12.01
CA ASP A 83 -11.99 23.23 11.85
C ASP A 83 -12.75 21.91 11.67
N PHE A 84 -12.22 20.96 10.90
CA PHE A 84 -12.84 19.64 10.75
C PHE A 84 -12.87 18.87 12.06
N ARG A 85 -11.81 18.92 12.86
CA ARG A 85 -11.79 18.26 14.18
C ARG A 85 -12.82 18.84 15.15
N GLU A 86 -13.09 20.14 15.07
CA GLU A 86 -14.03 20.80 15.97
C GLU A 86 -15.49 20.71 15.50
N GLN A 87 -15.70 20.71 14.18
CA GLN A 87 -17.04 20.87 13.59
C GLN A 87 -17.61 19.58 12.99
N VAL A 88 -16.77 18.60 12.63
CA VAL A 88 -17.19 17.37 11.95
C VAL A 88 -17.20 16.19 12.91
N ASN A 89 -18.39 15.72 13.26
CA ASN A 89 -18.60 14.63 14.23
C ASN A 89 -18.97 13.27 13.59
N VAL A 90 -18.74 13.10 12.29
CA VAL A 90 -19.07 11.85 11.57
C VAL A 90 -17.91 10.85 11.52
N PHE A 91 -16.71 11.26 11.92
CA PHE A 91 -15.51 10.43 11.93
C PHE A 91 -15.13 10.10 13.38
N ASP A 92 -14.69 8.88 13.63
CA ASP A 92 -14.19 8.46 14.94
C ASP A 92 -12.89 9.20 15.33
N GLY A 93 -12.12 9.64 14.32
CA GLY A 93 -10.97 10.50 14.51
C GLY A 93 -10.47 11.08 13.19
N ILE A 94 -9.88 12.27 13.27
CA ILE A 94 -9.22 12.93 12.14
C ILE A 94 -7.74 13.06 12.47
N ALA A 95 -6.88 12.56 11.60
CA ALA A 95 -5.43 12.72 11.68
C ALA A 95 -4.90 13.35 10.39
N ALA A 96 -3.80 14.09 10.51
CA ALA A 96 -3.12 14.70 9.38
C ALA A 96 -1.66 14.27 9.33
N THR A 97 -1.13 14.19 8.11
CA THR A 97 0.28 13.99 7.83
C THR A 97 0.71 14.95 6.74
N ASP A 98 1.91 15.48 6.87
CA ASP A 98 2.58 16.19 5.79
C ASP A 98 3.15 15.23 4.76
N ARG A 99 3.57 15.78 3.62
CA ARG A 99 4.39 15.03 2.67
C ARG A 99 5.72 14.66 3.31
N THR A 100 6.15 13.45 3.04
CA THR A 100 7.44 12.98 3.49
C THR A 100 8.57 13.81 2.89
N PHE A 101 9.57 14.16 3.70
CA PHE A 101 10.77 14.89 3.29
C PHE A 101 12.04 14.27 3.85
N GLU A 102 13.17 14.55 3.21
CA GLU A 102 14.48 14.10 3.68
C GLU A 102 15.03 15.06 4.72
N SER A 103 15.62 14.52 5.78
CA SER A 103 16.28 15.27 6.84
C SER A 103 17.58 14.56 7.23
N ASN A 104 18.58 15.33 7.67
CA ASN A 104 19.83 14.76 8.16
C ASN A 104 19.66 14.40 9.64
N LEU A 105 19.69 13.11 9.97
CA LEU A 105 19.76 12.63 11.34
C LEU A 105 21.22 12.68 11.81
N THR A 106 21.43 13.40 12.91
CA THR A 106 22.74 13.51 13.56
C THR A 106 22.62 13.05 15.01
N GLY A 107 23.71 12.51 15.56
CA GLY A 107 23.77 11.92 16.89
C GLY A 107 25.17 11.38 17.19
N ASP A 108 25.27 10.30 17.95
CA ASP A 108 26.55 9.69 18.34
C ASP A 108 27.25 8.88 17.21
N GLY A 109 26.82 9.05 15.95
CA GLY A 109 27.31 8.33 14.78
C GLY A 109 27.48 9.22 13.54
N PRO A 110 27.92 8.66 12.40
CA PRO A 110 27.98 9.40 11.15
C PRO A 110 26.58 9.91 10.76
N PRO A 111 26.45 11.14 10.23
CA PRO A 111 25.18 11.67 9.76
C PRO A 111 24.55 10.76 8.71
N GLU A 112 23.25 10.52 8.86
CA GLU A 112 22.47 9.71 7.92
C GLU A 112 21.31 10.55 7.37
N VAL A 113 21.06 10.44 6.07
CA VAL A 113 19.86 11.03 5.46
C VAL A 113 18.70 10.10 5.74
N VAL A 114 17.75 10.57 6.54
CA VAL A 114 16.55 9.84 6.90
C VAL A 114 15.33 10.52 6.30
N ARG A 115 14.29 9.72 6.09
CA ARG A 115 13.03 10.20 5.57
C ARG A 115 12.02 10.33 6.70
N VAL A 116 11.39 11.50 6.81
CA VAL A 116 10.49 11.89 7.90
C VAL A 116 9.19 12.48 7.38
N ALA A 117 8.10 12.32 8.13
CA ALA A 117 6.92 13.17 7.96
C ALA A 117 6.43 13.71 9.31
N GLY A 118 5.87 14.91 9.28
CA GLY A 118 5.12 15.46 10.39
C GLY A 118 3.73 14.84 10.42
N VAL A 119 3.30 14.35 11.57
CA VAL A 119 1.97 13.76 11.77
C VAL A 119 1.32 14.37 13.01
N THR A 120 0.00 14.28 13.11
CA THR A 120 -0.70 14.63 14.35
C THR A 120 -0.51 13.54 15.42
N SER A 121 -0.60 13.89 16.70
CA SER A 121 -0.34 12.95 17.81
C SER A 121 -1.21 11.68 17.79
N ASN A 122 -2.47 11.80 17.38
CA ASN A 122 -3.42 10.69 17.25
C ASN A 122 -3.29 9.89 15.93
N PHE A 123 -2.25 10.10 15.13
CA PHE A 123 -2.12 9.50 13.79
C PHE A 123 -2.11 7.96 13.82
N PHE A 124 -1.34 7.37 14.74
CA PHE A 124 -1.27 5.92 14.88
C PHE A 124 -2.59 5.31 15.37
N ASP A 125 -3.29 6.02 16.26
CA ASP A 125 -4.59 5.58 16.78
C ASP A 125 -5.65 5.57 15.67
N VAL A 126 -5.69 6.61 14.83
CA VAL A 126 -6.62 6.69 13.70
C VAL A 126 -6.33 5.62 12.65
N LEU A 127 -5.05 5.31 12.38
CA LEU A 127 -4.68 4.24 11.43
C LEU A 127 -4.75 2.83 12.04
N GLY A 128 -4.99 2.70 13.34
CA GLY A 128 -4.97 1.42 14.05
C GLY A 128 -3.64 0.68 13.94
N ILE A 129 -2.52 1.40 13.90
CA ILE A 129 -1.17 0.83 13.75
C ILE A 129 -0.48 0.78 15.12
N GLU A 130 0.07 -0.38 15.46
CA GLU A 130 0.96 -0.53 16.61
C GLU A 130 2.40 -0.16 16.22
N VAL A 131 3.04 0.64 17.06
CA VAL A 131 4.45 1.01 16.86
C VAL A 131 5.34 -0.16 17.27
N GLU A 132 6.18 -0.66 16.35
CA GLU A 132 7.06 -1.81 16.62
C GLU A 132 8.10 -1.55 17.73
N LEU A 133 8.53 -0.30 17.87
CA LEU A 133 9.46 0.14 18.91
C LEU A 133 9.03 1.46 19.54
N GLY A 134 8.96 1.47 20.87
CA GLY A 134 8.71 2.69 21.64
C GLY A 134 7.24 2.85 22.04
N ARG A 135 6.74 4.09 22.01
CA ARG A 135 5.37 4.46 22.34
C ARG A 135 4.83 5.45 21.31
N THR A 136 3.51 5.51 21.18
CA THR A 136 2.82 6.55 20.40
C THR A 136 2.97 7.92 21.07
N PHE A 137 2.62 8.97 20.33
CA PHE A 137 2.73 10.35 20.80
C PHE A 137 1.68 10.67 21.85
N SER A 138 2.07 11.43 22.87
CA SER A 138 1.13 11.98 23.85
C SER A 138 0.47 13.24 23.30
N PRO A 139 -0.81 13.52 23.62
CA PRO A 139 -1.46 14.79 23.27
C PRO A 139 -0.72 16.04 23.76
N ALA A 140 0.13 15.90 24.77
CA ALA A 140 0.91 17.01 25.36
C ALA A 140 2.25 17.30 24.65
N GLU A 141 2.67 16.49 23.66
CA GLU A 141 4.00 16.60 23.03
C GLU A 141 4.08 17.67 21.91
N GLY A 142 3.02 18.43 21.64
CA GLY A 142 3.01 19.59 20.72
C GLY A 142 2.36 19.31 19.35
N GLU A 143 2.20 20.37 18.55
CA GLU A 143 1.24 20.43 17.43
C GLU A 143 1.52 19.46 16.26
N ILE A 144 2.78 19.05 15.99
CA ILE A 144 3.11 18.12 14.90
C ILE A 144 4.37 17.29 15.23
N PRO A 145 4.27 16.13 15.88
CA PRO A 145 5.39 15.21 16.04
C PRO A 145 5.89 14.64 14.69
N PHE A 146 7.18 14.31 14.62
CA PHE A 146 7.79 13.69 13.44
C PHE A 146 7.96 12.19 13.59
N VAL A 147 7.62 11.44 12.54
CA VAL A 147 7.83 9.99 12.47
C VAL A 147 8.95 9.70 11.48
N LEU A 148 9.88 8.84 11.89
CA LEU A 148 10.89 8.25 11.02
C LEU A 148 10.27 7.04 10.31
N GLY A 149 10.28 7.02 8.97
CA GLY A 149 9.77 5.86 8.24
C GLY A 149 9.40 6.12 6.79
N ASN A 150 9.19 5.03 6.06
CA ASN A 150 8.75 5.07 4.66
C ASN A 150 7.23 5.31 4.56
N LEU A 151 6.76 6.50 4.95
CA LEU A 151 5.34 6.86 4.91
C LEU A 151 4.74 6.92 3.48
N ASP A 152 5.56 7.03 2.43
CA ASP A 152 5.07 6.87 1.06
C ASP A 152 4.62 5.43 0.75
N GLU A 153 5.20 4.39 1.37
CA GLU A 153 4.67 3.02 1.17
C GLU A 153 3.29 2.87 1.82
N MET A 154 3.04 3.66 2.88
CA MET A 154 1.76 3.71 3.58
C MET A 154 0.74 4.51 2.75
N THR A 155 1.10 5.69 2.23
CA THR A 155 0.15 6.58 1.51
C THR A 155 -0.01 6.29 0.01
N SER A 156 0.87 5.49 -0.60
CA SER A 156 0.88 5.18 -2.04
C SER A 156 -0.19 4.17 -2.50
N ALA A 157 -1.01 3.63 -1.59
CA ALA A 157 -2.15 2.78 -1.99
C ALA A 157 -3.44 3.57 -2.28
N GLY A 158 -3.38 4.90 -2.34
CA GLY A 158 -4.43 5.70 -2.97
C GLY A 158 -4.52 5.39 -4.47
N PRO A 159 -5.71 5.45 -5.09
CA PRO A 159 -5.88 5.10 -6.49
C PRO A 159 -4.96 5.96 -7.34
N LYS A 160 -3.98 5.31 -8.00
CA LYS A 160 -3.25 5.93 -9.10
C LYS A 160 -4.27 6.15 -10.22
N ALA A 161 -4.79 7.38 -10.28
CA ALA A 161 -5.68 7.82 -11.34
C ALA A 161 -5.00 7.53 -12.69
N VAL A 162 -5.70 6.75 -13.52
CA VAL A 162 -5.46 6.58 -14.96
C VAL A 162 -6.02 7.79 -15.68
#